data_AF-A0A4Y8VUU6-F1
#
_entry.id   AF-A0A4Y8VUU6-F1
#
_cell.length_a   1.000
_cell.length_b   1.000
_cell.length_c   1.000
_cell.angle_alpha   90.00
_cell.angle_beta   90.00
_cell.angle_gamma   90.00
#
_symmetry.space_group_name_H-M   'P 1'
#
loop_
_entity.id
_entity.type
_entity.pdbx_description
1 polymer ?
#
loop_
_entity_poly.entity_id
_entity_poly.type
_entity_poly.pdbx_seq_one_letter_code
_entity_poly.pdbx_strand_id
1 'polypeptide(L)'
;MKYKSDILKYIAAIIGCVLGAYLFVSNNGVDNDNLNSAIGLIVMVVCPIYILGHSINSYLDASEKRRAERLAEKERYQEQKRQELKEKEDKYNAFRNELIARNGEPGRVVLIHESRFDQFNMDNELIVFDKVKKLWLCGHEIAIGDINSFMVDDESTILKGDIKAVTSTNTGSLAGRSIAGALIGGEAGAIIGGATAKKETIFRQENDKVIHDYALVVNVCDLNNPMLLIKIGRDKKKAMEINALMQVIMSMK
;
A
#
# COMPACT_ATOMS: atom_id res chain seq x y z
N MET A 1 36.97 -19.56 -17.99
CA MET A 1 38.09 -20.43 -17.58
C MET A 1 38.20 -20.64 -16.07
N LYS A 2 38.04 -19.61 -15.21
CA LYS A 2 38.11 -19.74 -13.73
C LYS A 2 37.19 -20.82 -13.13
N TYR A 3 35.91 -20.84 -13.52
CA TYR A 3 34.93 -21.81 -13.01
C TYR A 3 35.31 -23.29 -13.19
N LYS A 4 35.94 -23.66 -14.33
CA LYS A 4 36.43 -25.03 -14.57
C LYS A 4 37.62 -25.40 -13.69
N SER A 5 38.51 -24.44 -13.41
CA SER A 5 39.65 -24.62 -12.51
C SER A 5 39.21 -24.84 -11.06
N ASP A 6 38.20 -24.11 -10.61
CA ASP A 6 37.75 -24.17 -9.21
C ASP A 6 36.98 -25.46 -8.90
N ILE A 7 36.20 -25.97 -9.87
CA ILE A 7 35.60 -27.31 -9.80
C ILE A 7 36.68 -28.40 -9.69
N LEU A 8 37.75 -28.29 -10.48
CA LEU A 8 38.85 -29.27 -10.46
C LEU A 8 39.57 -29.29 -9.11
N LYS A 9 39.80 -28.11 -8.51
CA LYS A 9 40.40 -27.97 -7.17
C LYS A 9 39.49 -28.51 -6.06
N TYR A 10 38.17 -28.32 -6.20
CA TYR A 10 37.19 -28.83 -5.24
C TYR A 10 37.12 -30.37 -5.26
N ILE A 11 37.10 -30.97 -6.46
CA ILE A 11 37.17 -32.43 -6.65
C ILE A 11 38.49 -32.97 -6.07
N ALA A 12 39.62 -32.29 -6.31
CA ALA A 12 40.91 -32.68 -5.74
C ALA A 12 40.92 -32.63 -4.20
N ALA A 13 40.27 -31.63 -3.59
CA ALA A 13 40.16 -31.51 -2.13
C ALA A 13 39.30 -32.61 -1.51
N ILE A 14 38.20 -33.02 -2.16
CA ILE A 14 37.37 -34.16 -1.70
C ILE A 14 38.15 -35.47 -1.78
N ILE A 15 38.84 -35.70 -2.89
CA ILE A 15 39.68 -36.89 -3.08
C ILE A 15 40.80 -36.89 -2.01
N GLY A 16 41.39 -35.73 -1.73
CA GLY A 16 42.38 -35.54 -0.66
C GLY A 16 41.85 -35.91 0.73
N CYS A 17 40.63 -35.47 1.10
CA CYS A 17 40.00 -35.87 2.37
C CYS A 17 39.81 -37.39 2.48
N VAL A 18 39.33 -38.04 1.41
CA VAL A 18 39.06 -39.50 1.42
C VAL A 18 40.36 -40.29 1.54
N LEU A 19 41.41 -39.90 0.82
CA LEU A 19 42.74 -40.50 0.91
C LEU A 19 43.40 -40.25 2.27
N GLY A 20 43.27 -39.04 2.82
CA GLY A 20 43.79 -38.69 4.15
C GLY A 20 43.17 -39.51 5.27
N ALA A 21 41.84 -39.70 5.24
CA ALA A 21 41.13 -40.55 6.20
C ALA A 21 41.56 -42.02 6.09
N TYR A 22 41.72 -42.53 4.85
CA TYR A 22 42.18 -43.90 4.61
C TYR A 22 43.60 -44.13 5.16
N LEU A 23 44.53 -43.21 4.89
CA LEU A 23 45.91 -43.27 5.41
C LEU A 23 45.96 -43.16 6.94
N PHE A 24 45.10 -42.33 7.53
CA PHE A 24 45.01 -42.21 8.99
C PHE A 24 44.46 -43.47 9.67
N VAL A 25 43.43 -44.10 9.09
CA VAL A 25 42.83 -45.33 9.64
C VAL A 25 43.71 -46.56 9.40
N SER A 26 44.34 -46.67 8.24
CA SER A 26 45.19 -47.81 7.86
C SER A 26 46.48 -47.93 8.69
N ASN A 27 46.95 -46.83 9.30
CA ASN A 27 48.20 -46.81 10.08
C ASN A 27 48.03 -46.93 11.61
N ASN A 28 46.80 -47.11 12.12
CA ASN A 28 46.56 -47.26 13.58
C ASN A 28 46.93 -48.65 14.14
N GLY A 29 47.57 -49.53 13.35
CA GLY A 29 47.83 -50.93 13.72
C GLY A 29 49.26 -51.44 13.55
N VAL A 30 50.23 -50.60 13.17
CA VAL A 30 51.63 -51.03 12.99
C VAL A 30 52.58 -49.97 13.54
N ASP A 31 53.41 -50.35 14.50
CA ASP A 31 54.43 -49.52 15.10
C ASP A 31 55.40 -48.95 14.03
N ASN A 32 55.65 -47.64 14.11
CA ASN A 32 56.62 -46.83 13.33
C ASN A 32 56.23 -46.34 11.92
N ASP A 33 55.22 -45.46 11.81
CA ASP A 33 55.13 -44.50 10.69
C ASP A 33 54.48 -43.17 11.15
N ASN A 34 55.14 -42.48 12.10
CA ASN A 34 54.69 -41.18 12.62
C ASN A 34 54.49 -40.12 11.52
N LEU A 35 55.22 -40.24 10.39
CA LEU A 35 55.15 -39.31 9.28
C LEU A 35 53.84 -39.44 8.47
N ASN A 36 53.42 -40.67 8.15
CA ASN A 36 52.22 -40.92 7.34
C ASN A 36 50.93 -40.60 8.11
N SER A 37 50.89 -40.91 9.41
CA SER A 37 49.78 -40.53 10.29
C SER A 37 49.68 -39.01 10.48
N ALA A 38 50.82 -38.33 10.67
CA ALA A 38 50.87 -36.87 10.75
C ALA A 38 50.44 -36.18 9.44
N ILE A 39 50.87 -36.70 8.27
CA ILE A 39 50.45 -36.19 6.96
C ILE A 39 48.94 -36.40 6.77
N GLY A 40 48.40 -37.57 7.15
CA GLY A 40 46.96 -37.85 7.11
C GLY A 40 46.14 -36.86 7.94
N LEU A 41 46.57 -36.53 9.15
CA LEU A 41 45.94 -35.51 9.99
C LEU A 41 45.99 -34.11 9.38
N ILE A 42 47.14 -33.72 8.82
CA ILE A 42 47.30 -32.40 8.18
C ILE A 42 46.34 -32.27 6.99
N VAL A 43 46.25 -33.30 6.13
CA VAL A 43 45.34 -33.31 4.98
C VAL A 43 43.87 -33.25 5.43
N MET A 44 43.53 -34.00 6.49
CA MET A 44 42.17 -34.00 7.06
C MET A 44 41.75 -32.66 7.66
N VAL A 45 42.69 -31.80 8.07
CA VAL A 45 42.37 -30.46 8.61
C VAL A 45 42.38 -29.40 7.52
N VAL A 46 43.34 -29.43 6.60
CA VAL A 46 43.51 -28.39 5.58
C VAL A 46 42.43 -28.45 4.49
N CYS A 47 42.03 -29.64 4.05
CA CYS A 47 41.05 -29.79 2.98
C CYS A 47 39.65 -29.29 3.37
N PRO A 48 39.09 -29.58 4.57
CA PRO A 48 37.82 -29.01 5.00
C PRO A 48 37.86 -27.49 5.15
N ILE A 49 38.95 -26.93 5.67
CA ILE A 49 39.13 -25.48 5.79
C ILE A 49 39.11 -24.81 4.40
N TYR A 50 39.77 -25.43 3.41
CA TYR A 50 39.76 -24.93 2.03
C TYR A 50 38.35 -24.97 1.41
N ILE A 51 37.62 -26.08 1.59
CA ILE A 51 36.24 -26.27 1.09
C ILE A 51 35.27 -25.28 1.75
N LEU A 52 35.34 -25.11 3.07
CA LEU A 52 34.54 -24.17 3.83
C LEU A 52 34.87 -22.71 3.46
N GLY A 53 36.16 -22.36 3.35
CA GLY A 53 36.58 -21.02 2.96
C GLY A 53 36.09 -20.62 1.58
N HIS A 54 36.19 -21.52 0.60
CA HIS A 54 35.73 -21.26 -0.77
C HIS A 54 34.20 -21.15 -0.86
N SER A 55 33.47 -22.03 -0.17
CA SER A 55 32.00 -21.97 -0.13
C SER A 55 31.49 -20.70 0.55
N ILE A 56 32.11 -20.28 1.65
CA ILE A 56 31.78 -19.01 2.33
C ILE A 56 32.08 -17.81 1.41
N ASN A 57 33.25 -17.78 0.77
CA ASN A 57 33.63 -16.66 -0.09
C ASN A 57 32.70 -16.51 -1.31
N SER A 58 32.35 -17.62 -1.96
CA SER A 58 31.40 -17.61 -3.09
C SER A 58 29.98 -17.24 -2.66
N TYR A 59 29.55 -17.65 -1.46
CA TYR A 59 28.28 -17.21 -0.89
C TYR A 59 28.27 -15.72 -0.57
N LEU A 60 29.36 -15.19 0.00
CA LEU A 60 29.51 -13.76 0.30
C LEU A 60 29.46 -12.92 -0.97
N ASP A 61 30.23 -13.27 -2.01
CA ASP A 61 30.23 -12.58 -3.31
C ASP A 61 28.84 -12.60 -3.98
N ALA A 62 28.18 -13.77 -3.98
CA ALA A 62 26.81 -13.89 -4.47
C ALA A 62 25.79 -13.10 -3.63
N SER A 63 26.06 -12.86 -2.34
CA SER A 63 25.20 -12.07 -1.46
C SER A 63 25.41 -10.56 -1.66
N GLU A 64 26.65 -10.13 -1.89
CA GLU A 64 27.01 -8.74 -2.20
C GLU A 64 26.45 -8.33 -3.54
N LYS A 65 26.60 -9.17 -4.57
CA LYS A 65 25.99 -8.94 -5.88
C LYS A 65 24.47 -8.77 -5.79
N ARG A 66 23.78 -9.64 -5.02
CA ARG A 66 22.33 -9.52 -4.78
C ARG A 66 21.94 -8.29 -3.96
N ARG A 67 22.81 -7.76 -3.11
CA ARG A 67 22.58 -6.50 -2.39
C ARG A 67 22.76 -5.30 -3.33
N ALA A 68 23.82 -5.30 -4.13
CA ALA A 68 24.10 -4.29 -5.13
C ALA A 68 22.99 -4.22 -6.19
N GLU A 69 22.50 -5.36 -6.68
CA GLU A 69 21.38 -5.42 -7.63
C GLU A 69 20.10 -4.83 -7.03
N ARG A 70 19.76 -5.16 -5.77
CA ARG A 70 18.59 -4.58 -5.08
C ARG A 70 18.73 -3.08 -4.80
N LEU A 71 19.94 -2.60 -4.52
CA LEU A 71 20.20 -1.17 -4.36
C LEU A 71 20.04 -0.44 -5.70
N ALA A 72 20.65 -0.96 -6.76
CA ALA A 72 20.55 -0.41 -8.11
C ALA A 72 19.11 -0.47 -8.66
N GLU A 73 18.32 -1.49 -8.30
CA GLU A 73 16.89 -1.56 -8.64
C GLU A 73 16.09 -0.50 -7.88
N LYS A 74 16.34 -0.32 -6.58
CA LYS A 74 15.71 0.75 -5.79
C LYS A 74 16.07 2.14 -6.32
N GLU A 75 17.33 2.38 -6.65
CA GLU A 75 17.79 3.65 -7.23
C GLU A 75 17.12 3.92 -8.57
N ARG A 76 17.08 2.93 -9.47
CA ARG A 76 16.37 3.05 -10.76
C ARG A 76 14.88 3.32 -10.57
N TYR A 77 14.24 2.62 -9.64
CA TYR A 77 12.83 2.84 -9.33
C TYR A 77 12.56 4.24 -8.78
N GLN A 78 13.43 4.75 -7.91
CA GLN A 78 13.33 6.12 -7.38
C GLN A 78 13.57 7.16 -8.47
N GLU A 79 14.55 6.92 -9.35
CA GLU A 79 14.83 7.82 -10.46
C GLU A 79 13.69 7.85 -11.48
N GLN A 80 13.11 6.69 -11.82
CA GLN A 80 11.89 6.62 -12.64
C GLN A 80 10.75 7.41 -12.00
N LYS A 81 10.47 7.20 -10.71
CA LYS A 81 9.44 7.98 -10.00
C LYS A 81 9.70 9.49 -10.02
N ARG A 82 10.96 9.90 -9.89
CA ARG A 82 11.34 11.31 -9.94
C ARG A 82 11.15 11.89 -11.34
N GLN A 83 11.50 11.14 -12.39
CA GLN A 83 11.27 11.53 -13.78
C GLN A 83 9.78 11.63 -14.08
N GLU A 84 8.98 10.63 -13.71
CA GLU A 84 7.51 10.66 -13.87
C GLU A 84 6.88 11.86 -13.16
N LEU A 85 7.33 12.18 -11.95
CA LEU A 85 6.82 13.33 -11.20
C LEU A 85 7.19 14.65 -11.91
N LYS A 86 8.43 14.77 -12.38
CA LYS A 86 8.90 15.95 -13.11
C LYS A 86 8.14 16.13 -14.43
N GLU A 87 7.91 15.06 -15.18
CA GLU A 87 7.12 15.13 -16.41
C GLU A 87 5.66 15.55 -16.14
N LYS A 88 5.07 15.09 -15.04
CA LYS A 88 3.73 15.53 -14.61
C LYS A 88 3.72 17.01 -14.25
N GLU A 89 4.71 17.46 -13.48
CA GLU A 89 4.88 18.86 -13.10
C GLU A 89 5.10 19.76 -14.34
N ASP A 90 5.97 19.37 -15.26
CA ASP A 90 6.27 20.12 -16.47
C ASP A 90 5.02 20.24 -17.37
N LYS A 91 4.26 19.14 -17.55
CA LYS A 91 2.99 19.16 -18.30
C LYS A 91 1.95 20.05 -17.64
N TYR A 92 1.80 19.93 -16.32
CA TYR A 92 0.89 20.75 -15.52
C TYR A 92 1.24 22.24 -15.66
N ASN A 93 2.51 22.60 -15.47
CA ASN A 93 2.98 23.99 -15.56
C ASN A 93 2.83 24.55 -16.97
N ALA A 94 3.17 23.77 -18.01
CA ALA A 94 2.99 24.19 -19.39
C ALA A 94 1.52 24.50 -19.70
N PHE A 95 0.61 23.60 -19.30
CA PHE A 95 -0.83 23.80 -19.50
C PHE A 95 -1.37 24.99 -18.69
N ARG A 96 -0.92 25.14 -17.43
CA ARG A 96 -1.31 26.27 -16.57
C ARG A 96 -0.92 27.60 -17.21
N ASN A 97 0.32 27.67 -17.69
CA ASN A 97 0.84 28.87 -18.33
C ASN A 97 0.11 29.18 -19.64
N GLU A 98 -0.28 28.16 -20.40
CA GLU A 98 -1.12 28.34 -21.59
C GLU A 98 -2.49 28.92 -21.21
N LEU A 99 -3.16 28.38 -20.20
CA LEU A 99 -4.44 28.91 -19.71
C LEU A 99 -4.33 30.38 -19.28
N ILE A 100 -3.29 30.72 -18.52
CA ILE A 100 -3.04 32.09 -18.05
C ILE A 100 -2.71 33.02 -19.24
N ALA A 101 -1.92 32.55 -20.22
CA ALA A 101 -1.61 33.34 -21.41
C ALA A 101 -2.86 33.64 -22.25
N ARG A 102 -3.82 32.70 -22.33
CA ARG A 102 -5.08 32.87 -23.09
C ARG A 102 -6.11 33.72 -22.35
N ASN A 103 -6.22 33.56 -21.03
CA ASN A 103 -7.34 34.11 -20.24
C ASN A 103 -6.93 35.22 -19.26
N GLY A 104 -5.63 35.48 -19.11
CA GLY A 104 -5.06 36.41 -18.14
C GLY A 104 -4.88 35.79 -16.75
N GLU A 105 -4.45 36.61 -15.79
CA GLU A 105 -4.29 36.19 -14.40
C GLU A 105 -5.64 35.76 -13.78
N PRO A 106 -5.69 34.62 -13.07
CA PRO A 106 -6.91 34.14 -12.44
C PRO A 106 -7.27 34.98 -11.22
N GLY A 107 -8.56 35.31 -11.08
CA GLY A 107 -9.09 35.99 -9.89
C GLY A 107 -9.21 35.07 -8.68
N ARG A 108 -9.47 33.78 -8.90
CA ARG A 108 -9.53 32.76 -7.85
C ARG A 108 -9.13 31.39 -8.38
N VAL A 109 -8.39 30.63 -7.58
CA VAL A 109 -8.08 29.22 -7.82
C VAL A 109 -8.49 28.43 -6.57
N VAL A 110 -9.23 27.34 -6.75
CA VAL A 110 -9.63 26.42 -5.68
C VAL A 110 -9.30 24.99 -6.08
N LEU A 111 -8.64 24.26 -5.19
CA LEU A 111 -8.43 22.83 -5.33
C LEU A 111 -9.65 22.07 -4.77
N ILE A 112 -10.15 21.11 -5.54
CA ILE A 112 -11.29 20.27 -5.14
C ILE A 112 -10.87 19.30 -4.03
N HIS A 113 -9.73 18.62 -4.21
CA HIS A 113 -9.15 17.70 -3.24
C HIS A 113 -7.77 18.19 -2.77
N GLU A 114 -7.60 18.29 -1.46
CA GLU A 114 -6.31 18.62 -0.82
C GLU A 114 -5.47 17.35 -0.59
N SER A 115 -5.23 16.60 -1.66
CA SER A 115 -4.43 15.37 -1.63
C SER A 115 -3.02 15.65 -2.09
N ARG A 116 -2.02 15.18 -1.32
CA ARG A 116 -0.60 15.24 -1.73
C ARG A 116 -0.31 14.43 -2.99
N PHE A 117 -1.21 13.53 -3.38
CA PHE A 117 -1.07 12.72 -4.59
C PHE A 117 -1.59 13.43 -5.85
N ASP A 118 -2.33 14.54 -5.69
CA ASP A 118 -3.02 15.25 -6.77
C ASP A 118 -2.46 16.66 -7.01
N GLN A 119 -1.23 16.90 -6.58
CA GLN A 119 -0.59 18.22 -6.59
C GLN A 119 -0.40 18.82 -8.00
N PHE A 120 -0.33 17.97 -9.04
CA PHE A 120 -0.15 18.38 -10.44
C PHE A 120 -1.29 17.88 -11.32
N ASN A 121 -2.54 18.07 -10.86
CA ASN A 121 -3.72 17.60 -11.56
C ASN A 121 -4.64 18.77 -11.93
N MET A 122 -4.72 19.05 -13.25
CA MET A 122 -5.62 20.09 -13.79
C MET A 122 -7.10 19.73 -13.66
N ASP A 123 -7.41 18.45 -13.48
CA ASP A 123 -8.76 17.95 -13.25
C ASP A 123 -9.19 18.09 -11.78
N ASN A 124 -8.30 18.62 -10.92
CA ASN A 124 -8.56 18.86 -9.51
C ASN A 124 -8.67 20.37 -9.18
N GLU A 125 -8.72 21.23 -10.20
CA GLU A 125 -8.73 22.69 -10.04
C GLU A 125 -9.99 23.32 -10.61
N LEU A 126 -10.48 24.32 -9.86
CA LEU A 126 -11.47 25.29 -10.31
C LEU A 126 -10.79 26.66 -10.37
N ILE A 127 -10.67 27.22 -11.58
CA ILE A 127 -9.99 28.50 -11.83
C ILE A 127 -10.97 29.49 -12.43
N VAL A 128 -11.14 30.64 -11.79
CA VAL A 128 -12.03 31.72 -12.24
C VAL A 128 -11.21 32.82 -12.90
N PHE A 129 -11.49 33.07 -14.18
CA PHE A 129 -10.96 34.20 -14.93
C PHE A 129 -12.03 35.28 -15.04
N ASP A 130 -12.13 36.09 -14.00
CA ASP A 130 -13.18 37.10 -13.79
C ASP A 130 -13.23 38.17 -14.88
N LYS A 131 -12.07 38.63 -15.35
CA LYS A 131 -11.94 39.67 -16.39
C LYS A 131 -12.49 39.24 -17.75
N VAL A 132 -12.28 37.97 -18.12
CA VAL A 132 -12.73 37.40 -19.41
C VAL A 132 -14.00 36.56 -19.29
N LYS A 133 -14.59 36.51 -18.09
CA LYS A 133 -15.83 35.77 -17.77
C LYS A 133 -15.76 34.29 -18.17
N LYS A 134 -14.64 33.64 -17.87
CA LYS A 134 -14.43 32.21 -18.11
C LYS A 134 -14.14 31.45 -16.82
N LEU A 135 -14.49 30.17 -16.83
CA LEU A 135 -14.30 29.22 -15.75
C LEU A 135 -13.55 28.01 -16.30
N TRP A 136 -12.43 27.66 -15.66
CA TRP A 136 -11.87 26.32 -15.76
C TRP A 136 -12.48 25.48 -14.65
N LEU A 137 -13.15 24.40 -15.01
CA LEU A 137 -13.78 23.48 -14.10
C LEU A 137 -13.25 22.07 -14.37
N CYS A 138 -12.20 21.67 -13.63
CA CYS A 138 -11.72 20.28 -13.59
C CYS A 138 -11.56 19.66 -14.98
N GLY A 139 -10.70 20.23 -15.82
CA GLY A 139 -10.47 19.76 -17.19
C GLY A 139 -11.26 20.49 -18.27
N HIS A 140 -12.24 21.32 -17.89
CA HIS A 140 -13.21 21.89 -18.84
C HIS A 140 -13.17 23.42 -18.80
N GLU A 141 -12.87 24.04 -19.93
CA GLU A 141 -12.96 25.51 -20.09
C GLU A 141 -14.37 25.87 -20.55
N ILE A 142 -15.07 26.71 -19.78
CA ILE A 142 -16.48 27.05 -19.97
C ILE A 142 -16.63 28.58 -19.86
N ALA A 143 -17.41 29.19 -20.74
CA ALA A 143 -17.80 30.58 -20.54
C ALA A 143 -18.83 30.67 -19.40
N ILE A 144 -18.69 31.63 -18.50
CA ILE A 144 -19.62 31.80 -17.38
C ILE A 144 -21.06 32.00 -17.90
N GLY A 145 -21.20 32.68 -19.04
CA GLY A 145 -22.48 32.87 -19.73
C GLY A 145 -23.21 31.57 -20.08
N ASP A 146 -22.47 30.50 -20.38
CA ASP A 146 -23.03 29.21 -20.82
C ASP A 146 -23.53 28.34 -19.66
N ILE A 147 -23.28 28.73 -18.41
CA ILE A 147 -23.72 27.95 -17.24
C ILE A 147 -25.20 28.18 -16.97
N ASN A 148 -26.08 27.23 -17.26
CA ASN A 148 -27.52 27.37 -17.03
C ASN A 148 -27.87 27.36 -15.55
N SER A 149 -27.34 26.38 -14.81
CA SER A 149 -27.56 26.23 -13.38
C SER A 149 -26.47 25.36 -12.76
N PHE A 150 -26.38 25.40 -11.42
CA PHE A 150 -25.51 24.50 -10.68
C PHE A 150 -26.19 24.04 -9.39
N MET A 151 -25.74 22.92 -8.85
CA MET A 151 -26.17 22.36 -7.57
C MET A 151 -25.01 21.63 -6.91
N VAL A 152 -24.90 21.73 -5.59
CA VAL A 152 -24.07 20.80 -4.81
C VAL A 152 -24.98 19.72 -4.24
N ASP A 153 -24.78 18.48 -4.70
CA ASP A 153 -25.50 17.30 -4.25
C ASP A 153 -24.72 16.61 -3.11
N ASP A 154 -25.44 16.01 -2.17
CA ASP A 154 -24.89 15.21 -1.07
C ASP A 154 -25.40 13.77 -1.21
N GLU A 155 -24.62 12.93 -1.88
CA GLU A 155 -24.90 11.50 -2.11
C GLU A 155 -24.63 10.68 -0.84
N SER A 156 -25.24 11.09 0.28
CA SER A 156 -24.97 10.47 1.57
C SER A 156 -25.45 9.01 1.64
N THR A 157 -24.59 8.13 2.16
CA THR A 157 -24.91 6.73 2.42
C THR A 157 -24.98 6.47 3.93
N ILE A 158 -26.06 5.82 4.38
CA ILE A 158 -26.25 5.45 5.78
C ILE A 158 -25.71 4.03 6.00
N LEU A 159 -24.63 3.90 6.75
CA LEU A 159 -24.17 2.61 7.26
C LEU A 159 -24.88 2.32 8.58
N LYS A 160 -25.74 1.30 8.58
CA LYS A 160 -26.44 0.86 9.78
C LYS A 160 -25.44 0.28 10.78
N GLY A 161 -25.53 0.72 12.04
CA GLY A 161 -24.63 0.22 13.08
C GLY A 161 -24.88 -1.24 13.44
N ASP A 162 -23.82 -1.98 13.76
CA ASP A 162 -23.90 -3.38 14.15
C ASP A 162 -24.71 -3.55 15.45
N ILE A 163 -25.55 -4.59 15.49
CA ILE A 163 -26.32 -4.95 16.68
C ILE A 163 -25.43 -5.82 17.57
N LYS A 164 -24.85 -5.24 18.62
CA LYS A 164 -24.12 -6.00 19.64
C LYS A 164 -25.11 -6.46 20.72
N ALA A 165 -25.33 -7.76 20.78
CA ALA A 165 -26.02 -8.40 21.90
C ALA A 165 -25.04 -8.54 23.08
N VAL A 166 -25.14 -7.66 24.08
CA VAL A 166 -24.36 -7.81 25.31
C VAL A 166 -25.20 -8.59 26.31
N THR A 167 -24.85 -9.86 26.52
CA THR A 167 -25.45 -10.69 27.57
C THR A 167 -24.64 -10.54 28.86
N SER A 168 -25.14 -9.76 29.82
CA SER A 168 -24.58 -9.71 31.18
C SER A 168 -25.27 -10.76 32.05
N THR A 169 -24.52 -11.74 32.54
CA THR A 169 -25.03 -12.75 33.48
C THR A 169 -24.63 -12.36 34.89
N ASN A 170 -25.60 -12.07 35.76
CA ASN A 170 -25.32 -11.70 37.15
C ASN A 170 -24.76 -12.94 37.88
N THR A 171 -23.49 -12.89 38.27
CA THR A 171 -22.71 -14.01 38.82
C THR A 171 -22.97 -14.14 40.33
N GLY A 172 -24.23 -14.32 40.72
CA GLY A 172 -24.63 -14.59 42.10
C GLY A 172 -25.11 -16.02 42.23
N SER A 173 -24.23 -16.91 42.71
CA SER A 173 -24.45 -18.36 42.90
C SER A 173 -24.17 -19.26 41.68
N LEU A 174 -22.89 -19.38 41.32
CA LEU A 174 -22.35 -20.41 40.40
C LEU A 174 -21.56 -21.50 41.17
N ALA A 175 -21.82 -21.64 42.47
CA ALA A 175 -21.29 -22.73 43.28
C ALA A 175 -22.21 -23.95 43.15
N GLY A 176 -21.94 -24.76 42.12
CA GLY A 176 -22.42 -26.13 42.03
C GLY A 176 -23.60 -26.33 41.08
N ARG A 177 -23.30 -26.69 39.83
CA ARG A 177 -23.56 -28.03 39.29
C ARG A 177 -23.37 -28.06 37.77
N SER A 178 -22.58 -29.05 37.35
CA SER A 178 -22.50 -29.67 36.02
C SER A 178 -21.95 -28.88 34.83
N ILE A 179 -20.67 -29.13 34.62
CA ILE A 179 -20.05 -29.48 33.33
C ILE A 179 -20.97 -30.44 32.55
N ALA A 180 -21.44 -30.04 31.36
CA ALA A 180 -21.65 -30.89 30.18
C ALA A 180 -22.18 -30.03 29.04
N GLY A 181 -21.39 -29.82 27.99
CA GLY A 181 -21.80 -29.05 26.83
C GLY A 181 -20.69 -28.85 25.81
N ALA A 182 -19.97 -29.92 25.49
CA ALA A 182 -19.20 -29.95 24.26
C ALA A 182 -20.14 -30.32 23.12
N LEU A 183 -20.11 -29.50 22.05
CA LEU A 183 -20.57 -29.80 20.69
C LEU A 183 -22.12 -29.84 20.56
N ILE A 184 -22.76 -29.00 19.74
CA ILE A 184 -22.76 -29.05 18.27
C ILE A 184 -23.46 -27.78 17.75
N GLY A 185 -22.93 -27.16 16.68
CA GLY A 185 -23.75 -26.54 15.63
C GLY A 185 -24.01 -25.03 15.75
N GLY A 186 -23.73 -24.32 14.65
CA GLY A 186 -23.77 -22.87 14.50
C GLY A 186 -25.00 -22.14 15.07
N GLU A 187 -24.72 -20.95 15.60
CA GLU A 187 -25.52 -19.72 15.81
C GLU A 187 -27.03 -19.76 16.20
N ALA A 188 -27.72 -20.89 16.23
CA ALA A 188 -29.16 -20.92 16.51
C ALA A 188 -29.68 -22.18 17.24
N GLY A 189 -28.81 -23.02 17.82
CA GLY A 189 -29.20 -24.38 18.22
C GLY A 189 -28.69 -24.89 19.57
N ALA A 190 -28.81 -24.12 20.66
CA ALA A 190 -28.60 -24.63 22.02
C ALA A 190 -29.68 -24.10 22.97
N ILE A 191 -30.83 -24.79 23.01
CA ILE A 191 -31.80 -24.64 24.09
C ILE A 191 -31.83 -25.96 24.87
N ILE A 192 -32.00 -25.79 26.18
CA ILE A 192 -32.60 -26.70 27.17
C ILE A 192 -31.58 -27.31 28.14
N GLY A 193 -31.73 -26.88 29.40
CA GLY A 193 -31.07 -27.49 30.54
C GLY A 193 -31.21 -26.71 31.85
N GLY A 194 -32.45 -26.40 32.25
CA GLY A 194 -32.82 -26.18 33.67
C GLY A 194 -32.10 -25.08 34.46
N ALA A 195 -32.57 -23.84 34.33
CA ALA A 195 -32.75 -22.86 35.42
C ALA A 195 -33.10 -21.52 34.76
N THR A 196 -34.30 -21.02 35.04
CA THR A 196 -34.77 -19.70 34.58
C THR A 196 -33.98 -18.60 35.30
N ALA A 197 -32.74 -18.34 34.88
CA ALA A 197 -32.05 -17.11 35.19
C ALA A 197 -32.59 -16.03 34.23
N LYS A 198 -33.17 -14.96 34.78
CA LYS A 198 -33.69 -13.81 34.01
C LYS A 198 -32.54 -13.21 33.19
N LYS A 199 -32.45 -13.59 31.90
CA LYS A 199 -31.49 -13.02 30.94
C LYS A 199 -32.10 -11.75 30.35
N GLU A 200 -31.65 -10.59 30.79
CA GLU A 200 -31.91 -9.35 30.05
C GLU A 200 -30.89 -9.24 28.92
N THR A 201 -31.38 -9.35 27.68
CA THR A 201 -30.58 -9.14 26.47
C THR A 201 -30.76 -7.68 26.08
N ILE A 202 -29.75 -6.85 26.29
CA ILE A 202 -29.76 -5.48 25.80
C ILE A 202 -29.14 -5.48 24.41
N PHE A 203 -29.96 -5.26 23.39
CA PHE A 203 -29.49 -4.99 22.04
C PHE A 203 -28.95 -3.56 22.01
N ARG A 204 -27.63 -3.41 21.94
CA ARG A 204 -27.00 -2.10 21.69
C ARG A 204 -26.80 -1.98 20.19
N GLN A 205 -27.68 -1.23 19.53
CA GLN A 205 -27.47 -0.80 18.17
C GLN A 205 -26.44 0.34 18.20
N GLU A 206 -25.29 0.16 17.54
CA GLU A 206 -24.38 1.29 17.33
C GLU A 206 -25.09 2.34 16.45
N ASN A 207 -24.80 3.63 16.67
CA ASN A 207 -25.41 4.69 15.88
C ASN A 207 -25.08 4.50 14.39
N ASP A 208 -26.08 4.71 13.54
CA ASP A 208 -25.90 4.73 12.10
C ASP A 208 -24.85 5.79 11.73
N LYS A 209 -23.86 5.39 10.92
CA LYS A 209 -22.85 6.31 10.40
C LYS A 209 -23.31 6.81 9.05
N VAL A 210 -23.60 8.11 8.96
CA VAL A 210 -23.85 8.78 7.68
C VAL A 210 -22.51 9.15 7.06
N ILE A 211 -22.22 8.59 5.88
CA ILE A 211 -21.07 8.95 5.07
C ILE A 211 -21.55 9.90 3.99
N HIS A 212 -21.15 11.17 4.10
CA HIS A 212 -21.42 12.19 3.08
C HIS A 212 -20.47 12.02 1.89
N ASP A 213 -20.97 12.26 0.68
CA ASP A 213 -20.18 12.32 -0.55
C ASP A 213 -20.73 13.42 -1.44
N TYR A 214 -20.05 14.57 -1.44
CA TYR A 214 -20.52 15.77 -2.12
C TYR A 214 -20.07 15.79 -3.58
N ALA A 215 -20.95 16.26 -4.46
CA ALA A 215 -20.65 16.47 -5.87
C ALA A 215 -21.21 17.81 -6.35
N LEU A 216 -20.46 18.53 -7.20
CA LEU A 216 -20.94 19.70 -7.92
C LEU A 216 -21.50 19.25 -9.27
N VAL A 217 -22.78 19.54 -9.50
CA VAL A 217 -23.45 19.37 -10.80
C VAL A 217 -23.56 20.74 -11.45
N VAL A 218 -23.06 20.88 -12.67
CA VAL A 218 -23.14 22.12 -13.46
C VAL A 218 -23.80 21.82 -14.78
N ASN A 219 -24.95 22.44 -15.03
CA ASN A 219 -25.63 22.36 -16.32
C ASN A 219 -25.13 23.47 -17.22
N VAL A 220 -24.71 23.13 -18.44
CA VAL A 220 -24.12 24.06 -19.41
C VAL A 220 -24.91 24.05 -20.71
N CYS A 221 -24.81 25.14 -21.47
CA CYS A 221 -25.37 25.30 -22.80
C CYS A 221 -24.49 24.61 -23.86
N ASP A 222 -24.23 23.31 -23.68
CA ASP A 222 -23.54 22.46 -24.65
C ASP A 222 -24.40 21.23 -24.93
N LEU A 223 -24.70 20.98 -26.20
CA LEU A 223 -25.50 19.82 -26.61
C LEU A 223 -24.74 18.50 -26.46
N ASN A 224 -23.41 18.52 -26.50
CA ASN A 224 -22.60 17.31 -26.38
C ASN A 224 -22.42 16.92 -24.92
N ASN A 225 -22.12 17.89 -24.06
CA ASN A 225 -21.91 17.70 -22.63
C ASN A 225 -22.77 18.66 -21.81
N PRO A 226 -24.10 18.48 -21.77
CA PRO A 226 -25.02 19.42 -21.12
C PRO A 226 -24.90 19.47 -19.60
N MET A 227 -24.22 18.49 -18.99
CA MET A 227 -24.05 18.35 -17.56
C MET A 227 -22.63 17.91 -17.22
N LEU A 228 -21.98 18.65 -16.33
CA LEU A 228 -20.69 18.31 -15.75
C LEU A 228 -20.87 17.92 -14.29
N LEU A 229 -20.33 16.76 -13.93
CA LEU A 229 -20.37 16.22 -12.56
C LEU A 229 -18.96 16.18 -12.00
N ILE A 230 -18.69 17.00 -10.98
CA ILE A 230 -17.39 17.08 -10.32
C ILE A 230 -17.52 16.52 -8.90
N LYS A 231 -16.82 15.42 -8.60
CA LYS A 231 -16.82 14.83 -7.26
C LYS A 231 -15.94 15.67 -6.33
N ILE A 232 -16.51 16.13 -5.23
CA ILE A 232 -15.81 16.89 -4.16
C ILE A 232 -15.37 15.95 -3.04
N GLY A 233 -16.10 14.84 -2.84
CA GLY A 233 -15.80 13.87 -1.80
C GLY A 233 -16.46 14.25 -0.48
N ARG A 234 -15.87 13.84 0.65
CA ARG A 234 -16.52 13.92 1.97
C ARG A 234 -16.34 15.26 2.69
N ASP A 235 -15.62 16.21 2.10
CA ASP A 235 -15.29 17.48 2.75
C ASP A 235 -16.43 18.49 2.59
N LYS A 236 -17.26 18.58 3.62
CA LYS A 236 -18.37 19.55 3.70
C LYS A 236 -17.90 20.99 3.58
N LYS A 237 -16.75 21.34 4.16
CA LYS A 237 -16.25 22.73 4.14
C LYS A 237 -15.85 23.12 2.73
N LYS A 238 -15.18 22.22 2.00
CA LYS A 238 -14.88 22.41 0.58
C LYS A 238 -16.14 22.49 -0.28
N ALA A 239 -17.11 21.61 -0.05
CA ALA A 239 -18.39 21.66 -0.74
C ALA A 239 -19.09 23.02 -0.54
N MET A 240 -19.08 23.56 0.68
CA MET A 240 -19.61 24.89 0.97
C MET A 240 -18.79 26.03 0.36
N GLU A 241 -17.46 25.95 0.34
CA GLU A 241 -16.59 26.93 -0.32
C GLU A 241 -16.88 26.99 -1.82
N ILE A 242 -16.94 25.83 -2.48
CA ILE A 242 -17.24 25.70 -3.90
C ILE A 242 -18.66 26.22 -4.19
N ASN A 243 -19.65 25.86 -3.37
CA ASN A 243 -21.01 26.36 -3.51
C ASN A 243 -21.06 27.91 -3.45
N ALA A 244 -20.41 28.52 -2.47
CA ALA A 244 -20.36 29.97 -2.32
C ALA A 244 -19.64 30.63 -3.52
N LEU A 245 -18.54 30.04 -3.98
CA LEU A 245 -17.83 30.53 -5.17
C LEU A 245 -18.70 30.47 -6.42
N MET A 246 -19.41 29.36 -6.65
CA MET A 246 -20.33 29.21 -7.78
C MET A 246 -21.50 30.20 -7.73
N GLN A 247 -22.02 30.53 -6.54
CA GLN A 247 -23.03 31.60 -6.39
C GLN A 247 -22.51 32.96 -6.86
N VAL A 248 -21.26 33.30 -6.51
CA VAL A 248 -20.61 34.54 -6.98
C VAL A 248 -20.37 34.48 -8.49
N ILE A 249 -19.91 33.35 -9.03
CA ILE A 249 -19.72 33.19 -10.49
C ILE A 249 -21.04 33.40 -11.23
N MET A 250 -22.15 32.85 -10.73
CA MET A 250 -23.46 33.02 -11.36
C MET A 250 -24.00 34.44 -11.27
N SER A 251 -23.63 35.22 -10.24
CA SER A 251 -24.00 36.65 -10.17
C SER A 251 -23.14 37.54 -11.06
N MET A 252 -22.02 37.02 -11.59
CA MET A 252 -21.13 37.70 -12.51
C MET A 252 -21.54 37.58 -13.99
N LYS A 253 -22.53 36.73 -14.31
CA LYS A 253 -23.14 36.66 -15.65
C LYS A 253 -23.63 38.04 -16.09
#